data_AF-A0A8X6SBE1-F1
#
_entry.id   AF-A0A8X6SBE1-F1
#
_cell.length_a   1.000
_cell.length_b   1.000
_cell.length_c   1.000
_cell.angle_alpha   90.00
_cell.angle_beta   90.00
_cell.angle_gamma   90.00
#
_symmetry.space_group_name_H-M   'P 1'
#
loop_
_entity.id
_entity.type
_entity.pdbx_description
1 polymer ?
#
loop_
_entity_poly.entity_id
_entity_poly.type
_entity_poly.pdbx_seq_one_letter_code
_entity_poly.pdbx_strand_id
1 'polypeptide(L)'
;MHGKCPEGESSWCFYKRAIAKNETPGSHSSMRTYLSPQVVEKIIPVYQRLASDTILERCVAGKTQNSNESLHSCIWRKCPKGMHLSSSKGGWK
;
A
#
# COMPACT_ATOMS: atom_id res chain seq x y z
N MET A 1 -12.95 15.89 12.94
CA MET A 1 -12.58 14.72 12.11
C MET A 1 -12.36 13.51 13.03
N HIS A 2 -13.43 12.75 13.28
CA HIS A 2 -13.41 11.38 13.84
C HIS A 2 -14.48 10.47 13.19
N GLY A 3 -15.44 11.06 12.47
CA GLY A 3 -16.55 10.32 11.84
C GLY A 3 -16.15 9.43 10.66
N LYS A 4 -14.90 9.51 10.17
CA LYS A 4 -14.36 8.61 9.14
C LYS A 4 -13.42 7.54 9.72
N CYS A 5 -13.21 7.55 11.03
CA CYS A 5 -12.34 6.59 11.68
C CYS A 5 -13.12 5.30 11.94
N PRO A 6 -12.46 4.13 11.85
CA PRO A 6 -13.09 2.86 12.21
C PRO A 6 -13.52 2.89 13.67
N GLU A 7 -14.58 2.16 13.99
CA GLU A 7 -15.10 2.06 15.35
C GLU A 7 -14.50 0.88 16.11
N GLY A 8 -14.73 0.84 17.42
CA GLY A 8 -14.29 -0.24 18.29
C GLY A 8 -12.92 0.00 18.95
N GLU A 9 -12.58 -0.91 19.85
CA GLU A 9 -11.37 -0.82 20.69
C GLU A 9 -10.07 -0.98 19.89
N SER A 10 -10.14 -1.62 18.71
CA SER A 10 -9.03 -1.77 17.77
C SER A 10 -8.89 -0.59 16.81
N SER A 11 -9.71 0.46 16.95
CA SER A 11 -9.59 1.66 16.13
C SER A 11 -8.20 2.28 16.27
N TRP A 12 -7.59 2.66 15.14
CA TRP A 12 -6.37 3.46 15.13
C TRP A 12 -6.61 4.90 15.59
N CYS A 13 -7.88 5.34 15.64
CA CYS A 13 -8.25 6.64 16.16
C CYS A 13 -8.39 6.59 17.68
N PHE A 14 -7.53 7.33 18.39
CA PHE A 14 -7.54 7.34 19.85
C PHE A 14 -8.91 7.76 20.43
N TYR A 15 -9.62 8.69 19.78
CA TYR A 15 -10.93 9.16 20.22
C TYR A 15 -12.01 8.08 20.11
N LYS A 16 -12.11 7.42 18.94
CA LYS A 16 -13.07 6.32 18.72
C LYS A 16 -12.77 5.13 19.62
N ARG A 17 -11.48 4.84 19.86
CA ARG A 17 -11.04 3.80 20.78
C ARG A 17 -11.40 4.11 22.23
N ALA A 18 -11.20 5.35 22.70
CA ALA A 18 -11.56 5.76 24.05
C ALA A 18 -13.08 5.65 24.26
N ILE A 19 -13.89 6.10 23.30
CA ILE A 19 -15.34 5.92 23.34
C ILE A 19 -15.72 4.45 23.43
N ALA A 20 -15.12 3.59 22.60
CA ALA A 20 -15.42 2.15 22.62
C ALA A 20 -15.06 1.48 23.96
N LYS A 21 -14.06 2.00 24.67
CA LYS A 21 -13.63 1.55 26.00
C LYS A 21 -14.37 2.21 27.17
N ASN A 22 -15.33 3.09 26.90
CA ASN A 22 -16.00 3.94 27.91
C ASN A 22 -15.01 4.83 28.71
N GLU A 23 -13.92 5.25 28.07
CA GLU A 23 -12.92 6.16 28.64
C GLU A 23 -13.13 7.59 28.11
N THR A 24 -12.63 8.58 28.86
CA THR A 24 -12.61 9.96 28.39
C THR A 24 -11.53 10.14 27.31
N PRO A 25 -11.88 10.61 26.10
CA PRO A 25 -10.89 10.84 25.06
C PRO A 25 -9.87 11.90 25.46
N GLY A 26 -8.59 11.64 25.20
CA GLY A 26 -7.52 12.61 25.42
C GLY A 26 -7.69 13.90 24.60
N SER A 27 -7.03 14.97 25.04
CA SER A 27 -6.98 16.20 24.25
C SER A 27 -6.13 16.01 22.99
N HIS A 28 -6.51 16.66 21.88
CA HIS A 28 -5.66 16.73 20.69
C HIS A 28 -4.37 17.51 20.96
N SER A 29 -4.36 18.38 21.98
CA SER A 29 -3.18 19.18 22.36
C SER A 29 -2.04 18.34 22.93
N SER A 30 -2.31 17.13 23.43
CA SER A 30 -1.27 16.23 23.97
C SER A 30 -0.74 15.25 22.92
N MET A 31 -1.20 15.34 21.67
CA MET A 31 -0.79 14.43 20.61
C MET A 31 0.67 14.70 20.20
N ARG A 32 1.53 13.70 20.37
CA ARG A 32 2.98 13.83 20.11
C ARG A 32 3.32 13.92 18.62
N THR A 33 2.46 13.43 17.75
CA THR A 33 2.68 13.41 16.30
C THR A 33 2.05 14.64 15.67
N TYR A 34 2.74 15.78 15.77
CA TYR A 34 2.36 17.01 15.10
C TYR A 34 3.13 17.12 13.78
N LEU A 35 2.41 17.15 12.65
CA LEU A 35 3.00 17.57 11.38
C LEU A 35 2.97 19.10 11.35
N SER A 36 4.12 19.74 11.10
CA SER A 36 4.16 21.20 11.00
C SER A 36 3.28 21.67 9.84
N PRO A 37 2.65 22.87 9.94
CA PRO A 37 1.80 23.39 8.86
C PRO A 37 2.52 23.44 7.50
N GLN A 38 3.81 23.75 7.50
CA GLN A 38 4.67 23.78 6.31
C GLN A 38 4.81 22.39 5.67
N VAL A 39 4.98 21.35 6.48
CA VAL A 39 5.07 19.96 6.00
C VAL A 39 3.71 19.51 5.46
N VAL A 40 2.62 19.85 6.15
CA VAL A 40 1.25 19.53 5.70
C VAL A 40 0.96 20.20 4.36
N GLU A 41 1.33 21.46 4.16
CA GLU A 41 1.18 22.18 2.89
C GLU A 41 1.83 21.44 1.71
N LYS A 42 2.99 20.81 1.93
CA LYS A 42 3.68 20.02 0.89
C LYS A 42 3.10 18.62 0.71
N ILE A 43 2.60 18.00 1.77
CA ILE A 43 2.06 16.62 1.72
C ILE A 43 0.64 16.57 1.14
N ILE A 44 -0.23 17.53 1.49
CA ILE A 44 -1.63 17.57 1.05
C ILE A 44 -1.80 17.37 -0.47
N PRO A 45 -1.10 18.10 -1.36
CA PRO A 45 -1.30 17.93 -2.80
C PRO A 45 -0.89 16.53 -3.29
N VAL A 46 0.15 15.93 -2.69
CA VAL A 46 0.57 14.55 -3.01
C VAL A 46 -0.50 13.56 -2.56
N TYR A 47 -1.00 13.72 -1.33
CA TYR A 47 -2.06 12.88 -0.80
C TYR A 47 -3.33 12.97 -1.65
N GLN A 48 -3.77 14.17 -2.00
CA GLN A 48 -4.96 14.39 -2.84
C GLN A 48 -4.81 13.76 -4.23
N ARG A 49 -3.63 13.87 -4.86
CA ARG A 49 -3.35 13.23 -6.14
C ARG A 49 -3.45 11.70 -6.03
N LEU A 50 -2.86 11.11 -4.98
CA LEU A 50 -2.88 9.67 -4.74
C LEU A 50 -4.27 9.16 -4.37
N ALA A 51 -5.07 9.97 -3.68
CA ALA A 51 -6.44 9.67 -3.30
C ALA A 51 -7.48 10.01 -4.39
N SER A 52 -7.04 10.36 -5.60
CA SER A 52 -7.97 10.62 -6.71
C SER A 52 -8.56 9.32 -7.24
N ASP A 53 -9.87 9.33 -7.55
CA ASP A 53 -10.59 8.15 -8.05
C ASP A 53 -9.91 7.55 -9.28
N THR A 54 -9.42 8.40 -10.19
CA THR A 54 -8.69 7.95 -11.40
C THR A 54 -7.45 7.11 -11.12
N ILE A 55 -6.75 7.34 -10.00
CA ILE A 55 -5.60 6.54 -9.58
C ILE A 55 -6.08 5.32 -8.81
N LEU A 56 -7.06 5.48 -7.92
CA LEU A 56 -7.60 4.39 -7.11
C LEU A 56 -8.27 3.30 -7.95
N GLU A 57 -9.02 3.65 -9.00
CA GLU A 57 -9.65 2.72 -9.94
C GLU A 57 -8.63 1.77 -10.59
N ARG A 58 -7.41 2.24 -10.86
CA ARG A 58 -6.33 1.40 -11.40
C ARG A 58 -5.86 0.36 -10.38
N CYS A 59 -5.92 0.70 -9.09
CA CYS A 59 -5.53 -0.18 -7.99
C CYS A 59 -6.59 -1.25 -7.70
N VAL A 60 -7.88 -1.01 -8.00
CA VAL A 60 -8.97 -1.97 -7.77
C VAL A 60 -8.75 -3.28 -8.53
N ALA A 61 -8.13 -3.22 -9.72
CA ALA A 61 -7.85 -4.40 -10.53
C ALA A 61 -6.77 -5.34 -9.94
N GLY A 62 -6.12 -4.95 -8.83
CA GLY A 62 -5.11 -5.78 -8.16
C GLY A 62 -3.87 -6.06 -9.02
N LYS A 63 -3.64 -5.27 -10.07
CA LYS A 63 -2.50 -5.44 -10.98
C LYS A 63 -1.24 -4.96 -10.28
N THR A 64 -0.16 -5.74 -10.40
CA THR A 64 1.15 -5.33 -9.88
C THR A 64 1.68 -4.16 -10.69
N GLN A 65 2.29 -3.19 -10.00
CA GLN A 65 2.86 -1.99 -10.64
C GLN A 65 4.07 -2.31 -11.55
N ASN A 66 4.58 -3.55 -11.50
CA ASN A 66 5.73 -4.00 -12.26
C ASN A 66 5.36 -5.16 -13.19
N SER A 67 4.94 -4.83 -14.42
CA SER A 67 4.69 -5.84 -15.47
C SER A 67 5.97 -6.61 -15.84
N ASN A 68 7.15 -6.03 -15.64
CA ASN A 68 8.41 -6.73 -15.93
C ASN A 68 8.70 -7.82 -14.90
N GLU A 69 8.35 -7.64 -13.62
CA GLU A 69 8.48 -8.70 -12.60
C GLU A 69 7.52 -9.86 -12.84
N SER A 70 6.27 -9.58 -13.22
CA SER A 70 5.31 -10.65 -13.54
C SER A 70 5.73 -11.42 -14.79
N LEU A 71 6.24 -10.73 -15.82
CA LEU A 71 6.81 -11.36 -17.01
C LEU A 71 8.07 -12.19 -16.67
N HIS A 72 9.01 -11.63 -15.91
CA HIS A 72 10.22 -12.34 -15.48
C HIS A 72 9.88 -13.59 -14.66
N SER A 73 8.89 -13.52 -13.76
CA SER A 73 8.41 -14.68 -13.00
C SER A 73 7.85 -15.78 -13.92
N CYS A 74 7.07 -15.42 -14.93
CA CYS A 74 6.56 -16.36 -15.93
C CYS A 74 7.69 -16.97 -16.79
N ILE A 75 8.65 -16.15 -17.23
CA ILE A 75 9.81 -16.59 -18.02
C ILE A 75 10.67 -17.54 -17.18
N TRP A 76 11.00 -17.19 -15.93
CA TRP A 76 11.85 -18.02 -15.07
C TRP A 76 11.17 -19.32 -14.63
N ARG A 77 9.82 -19.34 -14.58
CA ARG A 77 9.06 -20.59 -14.38
C ARG A 77 9.16 -21.53 -15.58
N LYS A 78 9.18 -20.99 -16.81
CA LYS A 78 9.29 -21.78 -18.05
C LYS A 78 10.74 -22.13 -18.40
N CYS A 79 11.66 -21.22 -18.14
CA CYS A 79 13.10 -21.34 -18.41
C CYS A 79 13.86 -20.93 -17.15
N PRO A 80 14.12 -21.88 -16.24
CA PRO A 80 14.88 -21.60 -15.03
C PRO A 80 16.26 -21.05 -15.40
N LYS A 81 16.71 -20.00 -14.70
CA LYS A 81 18.00 -19.30 -14.97
C LYS A 81 19.22 -20.23 -14.99
N GLY A 82 19.14 -21.39 -14.35
CA GLY A 82 20.22 -22.39 -14.30
C GLY A 82 20.25 -23.38 -15.47
N MET A 83 19.31 -23.30 -16.42
CA MET A 83 19.30 -24.23 -17.54
C MET A 83 20.32 -23.77 -18.60
N HIS A 84 21.58 -24.16 -18.41
CA HIS A 84 22.56 -24.15 -19.49
C HIS A 84 22.11 -25.18 -20.54
N LEU A 85 21.53 -24.71 -21.64
CA LEU A 85 21.42 -25.48 -22.86
C LEU A 85 22.84 -25.62 -23.45
N SER A 86 23.66 -26.46 -22.83
CA SER A 86 24.79 -27.02 -23.57
C SER A 86 24.17 -27.73 -24.78
N SER A 87 24.57 -27.31 -25.97
CA SER A 87 24.05 -27.87 -27.22
C SER A 87 24.44 -29.34 -27.30
N SER A 88 23.59 -30.22 -26.77
CA SER A 88 23.68 -31.64 -27.05
C SER A 88 23.14 -31.82 -28.47
N LYS A 89 24.05 -32.13 -29.40
CA LYS A 89 23.72 -32.54 -30.76
C LYS A 89 22.83 -33.79 -30.68
N GLY A 90 21.52 -33.60 -30.75
CA GLY A 90 20.54 -34.67 -30.91
C GLY A 90 19.85 -34.48 -32.26
N GLY A 91 20.22 -35.30 -33.23
CA GLY A 91 19.68 -35.24 -34.59
C GLY A 91 18.18 -35.49 -34.63
N TRP A 92 17.50 -34.74 -35.49
CA TRP A 92 16.19 -35.11 -35.98
C TRP A 92 16.35 -36.34 -36.88
N LYS A 93 15.77 -37.46 -36.46
CA LYS A 93 15.45 -38.60 -37.30
C LYS A 93 14.03 -39.05 -36.99
#